data_AF-A0AAJ5EDL0-F1
#
_entry.id   AF-A0AAJ5EDL0-F1
#
_cell.length_a   1.000
_cell.length_b   1.000
_cell.length_c   1.000
_cell.angle_alpha   90.00
_cell.angle_beta   90.00
_cell.angle_gamma   90.00
#
_symmetry.space_group_name_H-M   'P 1'
#
loop_
_entity.id
_entity.type
_entity.pdbx_description
1 polymer ?
#
loop_
_entity_poly.entity_id
_entity_poly.type
_entity_poly.pdbx_seq_one_letter_code
_entity_poly.pdbx_strand_id
1 'polypeptide(L)'
;MKTNKENLLQKDYFNYYKLVCNKYSHRQKIVYEIEENISKMKDYLSEITPQNSFQIFSCLLRIDEELQLLVAFIDEKELTEEEIITMSKRDSKRYFLDCLSEQYSKENMSLHMLS
;
A
#
# COMPACT_ATOMS: atom_id res chain seq x y z
N MET A 1 -13.28 -1.01 31.61
CA MET A 1 -12.75 0.04 30.70
C MET A 1 -12.28 -0.64 29.43
N LYS A 2 -13.03 -0.51 28.33
CA LYS A 2 -12.67 -1.02 27.00
C LYS A 2 -12.27 0.17 26.13
N THR A 3 -11.00 0.52 26.13
CA THR A 3 -10.43 1.54 25.22
C THR A 3 -8.91 1.42 25.31
N ASN A 4 -8.24 1.01 24.23
CA ASN A 4 -6.87 1.45 23.84
C ASN A 4 -6.07 0.49 22.96
N LYS A 5 -6.49 -0.75 22.67
CA LYS A 5 -5.65 -1.62 21.82
C LYS A 5 -5.61 -1.20 20.35
N GLU A 6 -6.71 -0.72 19.79
CA GLU A 6 -6.82 -0.36 18.36
C GLU A 6 -6.04 0.93 18.01
N ASN A 7 -5.93 1.87 18.95
CA ASN A 7 -5.21 3.13 18.76
C ASN A 7 -3.67 2.99 18.88
N LEU A 8 -3.17 1.87 19.42
CA LEU A 8 -1.72 1.59 19.47
C LEU A 8 -1.21 1.15 18.10
N LEU A 9 -1.91 0.23 17.42
CA LEU A 9 -1.45 -0.38 16.16
C LEU A 9 -1.30 0.62 14.99
N GLN A 10 -2.18 1.63 14.87
CA GLN A 10 -2.05 2.67 13.83
C GLN A 10 -0.90 3.64 14.10
N LYS A 11 -0.69 4.04 15.37
CA LYS A 11 0.47 4.86 15.75
C LYS A 11 1.76 4.10 15.45
N ASP A 12 1.78 2.79 15.67
CA ASP A 12 2.94 1.96 15.39
C ASP A 12 3.24 1.89 13.88
N TYR A 13 2.22 1.82 13.01
CA TYR A 13 2.41 1.76 11.56
C TYR A 13 3.00 3.05 10.97
N PHE A 14 2.40 4.22 11.21
CA PHE A 14 2.95 5.47 10.66
C PHE A 14 4.28 5.86 11.32
N ASN A 15 4.48 5.52 12.60
CA ASN A 15 5.76 5.73 13.25
C ASN A 15 6.84 4.81 12.67
N TYR A 16 6.51 3.58 12.29
CA TYR A 16 7.43 2.69 11.60
C TYR A 16 7.99 3.35 10.33
N TYR A 17 7.13 3.84 9.43
CA TYR A 17 7.61 4.52 8.22
C TYR A 17 8.37 5.81 8.51
N LYS A 18 8.00 6.55 9.56
CA LYS A 18 8.79 7.70 10.03
C LYS A 18 10.20 7.30 10.45
N LEU A 19 10.36 6.17 11.14
CA LEU A 19 11.67 5.64 11.52
C LEU A 19 12.46 5.15 10.29
N VAL A 20 11.80 4.53 9.32
CA VAL A 20 12.40 4.17 8.02
C VAL A 20 12.93 5.43 7.33
N CYS A 21 12.12 6.48 7.16
CA CYS A 21 12.55 7.73 6.52
C CYS A 21 13.77 8.37 7.22
N ASN A 22 13.78 8.36 8.56
CA ASN A 22 14.93 8.86 9.32
C ASN A 22 16.19 8.03 9.08
N LYS A 23 16.08 6.70 9.11
CA LYS A 23 17.20 5.76 8.87
C LYS A 23 17.77 5.91 7.47
N TYR A 24 16.90 6.11 6.47
CA TYR A 24 17.25 6.18 5.06
C TYR A 24 17.24 7.60 4.48
N SER A 25 17.47 8.61 5.32
CA SER A 25 17.48 10.03 4.92
C SER A 25 18.48 10.40 3.80
N HIS A 26 19.44 9.51 3.52
CA HIS A 26 20.38 9.63 2.40
C HIS A 26 19.79 9.18 1.04
N ARG A 27 18.70 8.39 1.03
CA ARG A 27 17.95 7.96 -0.15
C ARG A 27 16.74 8.86 -0.37
N GLN A 28 16.99 10.11 -0.75
CA GLN A 28 15.99 11.18 -0.68
C GLN A 28 14.74 10.93 -1.53
N LYS A 29 14.87 10.26 -2.68
CA LYS A 29 13.73 10.02 -3.60
C LYS A 29 12.83 8.92 -3.05
N ILE A 30 13.41 7.86 -2.50
CA ILE A 30 12.63 6.80 -1.84
C ILE A 30 11.93 7.36 -0.60
N VAL A 31 12.61 8.18 0.20
CA VAL A 31 12.01 8.83 1.38
C VAL A 31 10.81 9.70 0.97
N TYR A 32 10.98 10.53 -0.07
CA TYR A 32 9.89 11.35 -0.59
C TYR A 32 8.69 10.50 -1.04
N GLU A 33 8.94 9.40 -1.76
CA GLU A 33 7.87 8.50 -2.23
C GLU A 33 7.13 7.83 -1.06
N ILE A 34 7.84 7.43 0.00
CA ILE A 34 7.23 6.89 1.22
C ILE A 34 6.34 7.95 1.88
N GLU A 35 6.84 9.18 2.06
CA GLU A 35 6.08 10.26 2.68
C GLU A 35 4.83 10.63 1.88
N GLU A 36 4.94 10.68 0.55
CA GLU A 36 3.81 10.94 -0.35
C GLU A 36 2.73 9.85 -0.21
N ASN A 37 3.12 8.58 -0.22
CA ASN A 37 2.21 7.45 -0.07
C ASN A 37 1.55 7.42 1.33
N ILE A 38 2.29 7.74 2.39
CA ILE A 38 1.73 7.89 3.74
C ILE A 38 0.73 9.05 3.82
N SER A 39 0.99 10.16 3.12
CA SER A 39 0.03 11.27 3.02
C SER A 39 -1.26 10.82 2.36
N LYS A 40 -1.17 10.18 1.17
CA LYS A 40 -2.33 9.64 0.45
C LYS A 40 -3.14 8.66 1.30
N MET A 41 -2.45 7.78 2.05
CA MET A 41 -3.10 6.83 2.94
C MET A 41 -3.92 7.53 4.05
N LYS A 42 -3.37 8.59 4.65
CA LYS A 42 -4.09 9.39 5.65
C LYS A 42 -5.30 10.10 5.05
N ASP A 43 -5.17 10.64 3.84
CA ASP A 43 -6.28 11.29 3.14
C ASP A 43 -7.41 10.28 2.89
N TYR A 44 -7.11 9.10 2.35
CA TYR A 44 -8.08 8.01 2.15
C TYR A 44 -8.76 7.55 3.46
N LEU A 45 -8.00 7.41 4.54
CA LEU A 45 -8.57 7.04 5.84
C LEU A 45 -9.51 8.11 6.40
N SER A 46 -9.29 9.39 6.07
CA SER A 46 -10.15 10.49 6.51
C SER A 46 -11.46 10.59 5.72
N GLU A 47 -11.47 10.08 4.49
CA GLU A 47 -12.63 10.12 3.58
C GLU A 47 -13.46 8.83 3.60
N ILE A 48 -13.11 7.87 4.45
CA ILE A 48 -13.78 6.57 4.49
C ILE A 48 -15.21 6.68 5.02
N THR A 49 -16.15 6.20 4.22
CA THR A 49 -17.57 6.11 4.52
C THR A 49 -18.06 4.69 4.20
N PRO A 50 -19.21 4.25 4.73
CA PRO A 50 -19.77 2.96 4.36
C PRO A 50 -19.94 2.78 2.85
N GLN A 51 -20.30 3.84 2.12
CA GLN A 51 -20.61 3.82 0.69
C GLN A 51 -19.37 3.65 -0.20
N ASN A 52 -18.22 4.20 0.20
CA ASN A 52 -16.97 4.13 -0.57
C ASN A 52 -15.93 3.18 0.06
N SER A 53 -16.26 2.52 1.17
CA SER A 53 -15.34 1.70 1.96
C SER A 53 -14.57 0.68 1.11
N PHE A 54 -15.25 -0.09 0.26
CA PHE A 54 -14.61 -1.12 -0.58
C PHE A 54 -13.60 -0.53 -1.59
N GLN A 55 -13.93 0.61 -2.19
CA GLN A 55 -13.04 1.30 -3.13
C GLN A 55 -11.81 1.86 -2.39
N ILE A 56 -12.03 2.50 -1.24
CA ILE A 56 -10.96 3.03 -0.40
C ILE A 56 -10.06 1.90 0.13
N PHE A 57 -10.62 0.77 0.57
CA PHE A 57 -9.82 -0.37 1.00
C PHE A 57 -8.89 -0.87 -0.11
N SER A 58 -9.38 -0.94 -1.35
CA SER A 58 -8.54 -1.31 -2.49
C SER A 58 -7.39 -0.32 -2.72
N CYS A 59 -7.66 0.99 -2.58
CA CYS A 59 -6.63 2.02 -2.65
C CYS A 59 -5.59 1.91 -1.51
N LEU A 60 -6.05 1.67 -0.28
CA LEU A 60 -5.20 1.52 0.90
C LEU A 60 -4.29 0.29 0.77
N LEU A 61 -4.81 -0.84 0.30
CA LEU A 61 -4.03 -2.06 0.07
C LEU A 61 -2.92 -1.85 -0.97
N ARG A 62 -3.22 -1.13 -2.06
CA ARG A 62 -2.22 -0.80 -3.08
C ARG A 62 -1.09 0.04 -2.52
N ILE A 63 -1.43 1.06 -1.70
CA ILE A 63 -0.42 1.92 -1.08
C ILE A 63 0.42 1.13 -0.07
N ASP A 64 -0.20 0.29 0.76
CA ASP A 64 0.52 -0.56 1.72
C ASP A 64 1.52 -1.49 1.01
N GLU A 65 1.11 -2.12 -0.09
CA GLU A 65 1.99 -2.95 -0.91
C GLU A 65 3.17 -2.14 -1.48
N GLU A 66 2.91 -0.96 -2.07
CA GLU A 66 3.97 -0.10 -2.62
C GLU A 66 4.98 0.30 -1.54
N LEU A 67 4.49 0.66 -0.35
CA LEU A 67 5.32 0.99 0.80
C LEU A 67 6.16 -0.20 1.27
N GLN A 68 5.61 -1.41 1.29
CA GLN A 68 6.34 -2.63 1.65
C GLN A 68 7.42 -2.97 0.62
N LEU A 69 7.14 -2.82 -0.68
CA LEU A 69 8.13 -3.02 -1.74
C LEU A 69 9.28 -2.01 -1.67
N LEU A 70 8.96 -0.74 -1.46
CA LEU A 70 9.98 0.31 -1.26
C LEU A 70 10.91 -0.05 -0.11
N VAL A 71 10.37 -0.52 1.02
CA VAL A 71 11.18 -0.94 2.18
C VAL A 71 11.98 -2.21 1.90
N ALA A 72 11.40 -3.19 1.20
CA ALA A 72 12.08 -4.45 0.90
C ALA A 72 13.34 -4.24 0.05
N PHE A 73 13.31 -3.28 -0.88
CA PHE A 73 14.43 -3.00 -1.79
C PHE A 73 15.33 -1.84 -1.36
N ILE A 74 15.03 -1.12 -0.28
CA ILE A 74 15.75 0.11 0.09
C ILE A 74 17.25 -0.11 0.38
N ASP A 75 17.61 -1.31 0.85
CA ASP A 75 18.98 -1.71 1.15
C ASP A 75 19.72 -2.30 -0.06
N GLU A 76 19.05 -2.47 -1.20
CA GLU A 76 19.68 -3.01 -2.41
C GLU A 76 20.72 -2.02 -2.96
N LYS A 77 21.95 -2.50 -3.05
CA LYS A 77 23.10 -1.69 -3.47
C LYS A 77 23.28 -1.64 -4.97
N GLU A 78 22.73 -2.63 -5.67
CA GLU A 78 22.83 -2.76 -7.12
C GLU A 78 21.77 -1.95 -7.87
N LEU A 79 20.74 -1.47 -7.17
CA LEU A 79 19.65 -0.69 -7.72
C LEU A 79 19.77 0.79 -7.37
N THR A 80 19.43 1.63 -8.35
CA THR A 80 19.20 3.06 -8.16
C THR A 80 17.85 3.32 -7.48
N GLU A 81 17.68 4.52 -6.92
CA GLU A 81 16.40 4.90 -6.30
C GLU A 81 15.26 4.90 -7.32
N GLU A 82 15.52 5.33 -8.56
CA GLU A 82 14.55 5.30 -9.65
C GLU A 82 14.10 3.89 -10.02
N GLU A 83 15.02 2.93 -10.06
CA GLU A 83 14.70 1.54 -10.37
C GLU A 83 13.82 0.93 -9.29
N ILE A 84 14.15 1.18 -8.02
CA ILE A 84 13.34 0.73 -6.88
C ILE A 84 11.93 1.31 -6.94
N ILE A 85 11.79 2.62 -7.16
CA ILE A 85 10.47 3.29 -7.28
C ILE A 85 9.69 2.77 -8.50
N THR A 86 10.38 2.53 -9.61
CA THR A 86 9.73 2.00 -10.82
C THR A 86 9.23 0.57 -10.58
N MET A 87 10.02 -0.27 -9.92
CA MET A 87 9.65 -1.63 -9.56
C MET A 87 8.47 -1.66 -8.59
N SER A 88 8.50 -0.86 -7.53
CA SER A 88 7.39 -0.82 -6.55
C SER A 88 6.06 -0.44 -7.22
N LYS A 89 6.07 0.57 -8.09
CA LYS A 89 4.88 1.01 -8.84
C LYS A 89 4.40 -0.03 -9.86
N ARG A 90 5.33 -0.65 -10.60
CA ARG A 90 5.00 -1.63 -11.64
C ARG A 90 4.44 -2.91 -11.03
N ASP A 91 5.08 -3.41 -9.99
CA ASP A 91 4.73 -4.70 -9.40
C ASP A 91 3.44 -4.58 -8.57
N SER A 92 3.21 -3.44 -7.90
CA SER A 92 1.91 -3.17 -7.27
C SER A 92 0.76 -3.02 -8.29
N LYS A 93 1.01 -2.40 -9.45
CA LYS A 93 0.02 -2.36 -10.54
C LYS A 93 -0.31 -3.77 -11.05
N ARG A 94 0.70 -4.64 -11.15
CA ARG A 94 0.51 -6.03 -11.59
C ARG A 94 -0.31 -6.82 -10.57
N TYR A 95 0.00 -6.72 -9.27
CA TYR A 95 -0.78 -7.35 -8.22
C TYR A 95 -2.26 -6.92 -8.23
N PHE A 96 -2.52 -5.62 -8.42
CA PHE A 96 -3.89 -5.11 -8.54
C PHE A 96 -4.65 -5.70 -9.75
N LEU A 97 -3.99 -5.79 -10.91
CA LEU A 97 -4.57 -6.41 -12.11
C LEU A 97 -4.84 -7.91 -11.91
N ASP A 98 -3.91 -8.61 -11.25
CA ASP A 98 -4.08 -10.03 -10.94
C ASP A 98 -5.27 -10.25 -10.00
N CYS A 99 -5.41 -9.42 -8.95
CA CYS A 99 -6.56 -9.44 -8.03
C CYS A 99 -7.91 -9.19 -8.74
N LEU A 100 -7.96 -8.22 -9.65
CA LEU A 100 -9.16 -7.94 -10.46
C LEU A 100 -9.48 -9.10 -11.41
N SER A 101 -8.47 -9.67 -12.06
CA SER A 101 -8.64 -10.79 -13.00
C SER A 101 -9.19 -12.05 -12.31
N GLU A 102 -8.81 -12.29 -11.05
CA GLU A 102 -9.35 -13.38 -10.25
C GLU A 102 -10.82 -13.14 -9.84
N GLN A 103 -11.21 -11.89 -9.57
CA GLN A 103 -12.61 -11.54 -9.31
C GLN A 103 -13.49 -11.75 -10.56
N TYR A 104 -13.06 -11.26 -11.72
CA TYR A 104 -13.76 -11.50 -12.99
C TYR A 104 -13.86 -12.98 -13.36
N SER A 105 -12.85 -13.78 -13.01
CA SER A 105 -12.86 -15.22 -13.25
C SER A 105 -13.84 -15.97 -12.33
N LYS A 106 -14.01 -15.50 -11.08
CA LYS A 106 -14.97 -16.07 -10.11
C LYS A 106 -16.43 -15.70 -10.43
N GLU A 107 -16.68 -14.47 -10.89
CA GLU A 107 -18.03 -14.03 -11.28
C GLU A 107 -18.55 -14.77 -12.53
N ASN A 108 -17.68 -14.97 -13.54
CA ASN A 108 -18.04 -15.72 -14.76
C ASN A 108 -18.23 -17.23 -14.52
N MET A 109 -17.56 -17.83 -13.53
CA MET A 109 -17.85 -19.22 -13.14
C MET A 109 -19.20 -19.37 -12.41
N SER A 110 -19.67 -18.36 -11.69
CA SER A 110 -20.97 -18.44 -10.99
C SER A 110 -22.17 -18.37 -11.95
N LEU A 111 -22.04 -17.63 -13.06
CA LEU A 111 -23.06 -17.51 -14.09
C LEU A 111 -23.25 -18.79 -14.90
N HIS A 112 -22.18 -19.57 -15.12
CA HIS A 112 -22.24 -20.85 -15.82
C HIS A 112 -22.70 -22.05 -14.97
N MET A 113 -22.86 -21.87 -13.65
CA MET A 113 -23.46 -22.90 -12.78
C MET A 113 -24.95 -22.65 -12.49
N LEU A 114 -25.52 -21.57 -13.04
CA LEU A 114 -26.95 -21.23 -12.93
C LEU A 114 -27.68 -21.26 -14.30
N SER A 115 -27.01 -21.72 -15.36
CA SER A 115 -27.56 -21.98 -16.70
C SER A 115 -27.60 -23.47 -16.99
#